data_AF-A0A925TLW3-F1
#
_entry.id   AF-A0A925TLW3-F1
#
_cell.length_a   1.000
_cell.length_b   1.000
_cell.length_c   1.000
_cell.angle_alpha   90.00
_cell.angle_beta   90.00
_cell.angle_gamma   90.00
#
_symmetry.space_group_name_H-M   'P 1'
#
loop_
_entity.id
_entity.type
_entity.pdbx_description
1 polymer ?
#
loop_
_entity_poly.entity_id
_entity_poly.type
_entity_poly.pdbx_seq_one_letter_code
_entity_poly.pdbx_strand_id
1 'polypeptide(L)'
;MMPSLHRLLPLVLCFTGILRAQPVVPLDLTVVTPVRVEMRGKVRLIDFGQVYYARLEFSLPPGLTNKIIVRLGEKLAPDGSIDRKPPGSVNFRSLELEPDPAGGTVRLVIPPKEFHLGAASVKMPPEIGEVTPFRYAEIEGAPTTLRTDLIRQIAVHAPFDDTAAAFSSSNDTLNAIWQLCRHTIKATTAFGVYIDGERERIPYEGDAYINQLSHYAFDLDPRLARATFAHLLRKPTWPTEWSLHMPLIAEADYEATGDATLARTHFEAIKAKLLMQKAGADGLLRASAIVDWPAAERDGYNEGVADPKEKKQVGPEVNTVANAFYYRALRATARLAAAIGRDDEASELGTRADTVYAAFNTTFFDASRGVYHDGKGSAHASLHANMFPLAFDLVPPERRAGVAAFVESRGMACSVYGAQYLLDALYLNGKSDYALGLMTNRGPRGWWHMIESGSTMTWEAWNAQAKPNLTWNHAWGAAPANIIARRVLGVRPLQPGYARILIAPQPGTLLWMKGKVPTPLGPVLVDWSADAETRLKIEVPVGATARVVLPGAASGPLRVSIDNQAHIITPVEGAWIIENLPSGTHLVSIKTQTLR
;
A
#
# COMPACT_ATOMS: atom_id res chain seq x y z
N MET A 1 8.81 34.95 -67.66
CA MET A 1 7.92 35.20 -66.50
C MET A 1 8.22 34.14 -65.45
N MET A 2 8.99 34.50 -64.42
CA MET A 2 9.29 33.65 -63.26
C MET A 2 8.15 33.72 -62.25
N PRO A 3 7.81 32.63 -61.55
CA PRO A 3 7.18 32.71 -60.25
C PRO A 3 8.20 32.45 -59.14
N SER A 4 8.21 33.37 -58.18
CA SER A 4 9.04 33.37 -56.98
C SER A 4 8.68 32.24 -56.01
N LEU A 5 9.67 31.44 -55.60
CA LEU A 5 9.57 30.56 -54.43
C LEU A 5 9.68 31.39 -53.15
N HIS A 6 8.59 31.54 -52.41
CA HIS A 6 8.64 31.93 -50.99
C HIS A 6 8.99 30.72 -50.13
N ARG A 7 10.20 30.72 -49.55
CA ARG A 7 10.61 29.79 -48.49
C ARG A 7 9.94 30.20 -47.18
N LEU A 8 9.05 29.35 -46.67
CA LEU A 8 8.59 29.37 -45.28
C LEU A 8 9.66 28.70 -44.42
N LEU A 9 10.32 29.47 -43.54
CA LEU A 9 11.10 28.92 -42.42
C LEU A 9 10.11 28.40 -41.37
N PRO A 10 10.26 27.17 -40.85
CA PRO A 10 9.50 26.75 -39.68
C PRO A 10 10.08 27.44 -38.45
N LEU A 11 9.26 28.27 -37.81
CA LEU A 11 9.50 28.83 -36.50
C LEU A 11 9.43 27.67 -35.48
N VAL A 12 10.59 27.19 -35.02
CA VAL A 12 10.65 26.23 -33.91
C VAL A 12 10.24 26.99 -32.65
N LEU A 13 8.98 26.85 -32.23
CA LEU A 13 8.55 27.20 -30.88
C LEU A 13 9.22 26.22 -29.91
N CYS A 14 10.35 26.63 -29.34
CA CYS A 14 10.87 26.04 -28.12
C CYS A 14 9.87 26.29 -27.00
N PHE A 15 9.03 25.30 -26.69
CA PHE A 15 8.37 25.23 -25.39
C PHE A 15 9.47 25.11 -24.34
N THR A 16 9.80 26.22 -23.69
CA THR A 16 10.61 26.24 -22.46
C THR A 16 9.76 25.69 -21.31
N GLY A 17 9.46 24.39 -21.37
CA GLY A 17 9.05 23.66 -20.18
C GLY A 17 10.18 23.78 -19.17
N ILE A 18 9.92 24.43 -18.04
CA ILE A 18 10.88 24.50 -16.93
C ILE A 18 11.15 23.05 -16.51
N LEU A 19 12.30 22.51 -16.92
CA LEU A 19 12.86 21.26 -16.40
C LEU A 19 13.17 21.49 -14.92
N ARG A 20 12.19 21.25 -14.05
CA ARG A 20 12.45 21.14 -12.61
C ARG A 20 13.13 19.81 -12.37
N ALA A 21 14.32 19.85 -11.78
CA ALA A 21 15.01 18.64 -11.32
C ALA A 21 14.08 17.85 -10.39
N GLN A 22 14.06 16.52 -10.51
CA GLN A 22 13.30 15.68 -9.59
C GLN A 22 13.78 15.96 -8.16
N PRO A 23 12.87 16.06 -7.17
CA PRO A 23 13.29 15.98 -5.79
C PRO A 23 13.95 14.61 -5.59
N VAL A 24 15.26 14.62 -5.36
CA VAL A 24 16.02 13.41 -5.02
C VAL A 24 15.77 13.13 -3.55
N VAL A 25 15.16 11.99 -3.26
CA VAL A 25 15.02 11.51 -1.89
C VAL A 25 16.37 10.93 -1.48
N PRO A 26 17.02 11.43 -0.40
CA PRO A 26 18.26 10.83 0.07
C PRO A 26 18.02 9.38 0.48
N LEU A 27 19.04 8.55 0.36
CA LEU A 27 19.00 7.14 0.77
C LEU A 27 20.01 6.92 1.89
N ASP A 28 19.56 6.25 2.95
CA ASP A 28 20.38 5.86 4.08
C ASP A 28 21.01 4.48 3.84
N LEU A 29 22.22 4.31 4.35
CA LEU A 29 22.93 3.03 4.39
C LEU A 29 22.98 2.53 5.83
N THR A 30 22.13 1.57 6.16
CA THR A 30 22.05 1.00 7.50
C THR A 30 22.86 -0.29 7.58
N VAL A 31 23.73 -0.37 8.57
CA VAL A 31 24.54 -1.55 8.85
C VAL A 31 23.70 -2.56 9.64
N VAL A 32 23.45 -3.73 9.07
CA VAL A 32 22.76 -4.85 9.71
C VAL A 32 23.78 -5.95 10.04
N THR A 33 23.86 -6.31 11.32
CA THR A 33 24.71 -7.41 11.79
C THR A 33 23.97 -8.74 11.71
N PRO A 34 24.68 -9.86 11.46
CA PRO A 34 24.07 -11.18 11.49
C PRO A 34 23.44 -11.48 12.85
N VAL A 35 22.24 -12.09 12.84
CA VAL A 35 21.63 -12.69 14.04
C VAL A 35 22.16 -14.10 14.29
N ARG A 36 22.68 -14.76 13.24
CA ARG A 36 23.29 -16.08 13.32
C ARG A 36 24.35 -16.26 12.25
N VAL A 37 25.46 -16.90 12.61
CA VAL A 37 26.51 -17.36 11.69
C VAL A 37 26.84 -18.81 12.02
N GLU A 38 26.83 -19.69 11.03
CA GLU A 38 27.00 -21.13 11.19
C GLU A 38 27.99 -21.67 10.14
N MET A 39 28.89 -22.57 10.55
CA MET A 39 29.75 -23.32 9.62
C MET A 39 29.06 -24.64 9.24
N ARG A 40 28.86 -24.86 7.95
CA ARG A 40 28.29 -26.07 7.35
C ARG A 40 29.29 -26.68 6.35
N GLY A 41 30.10 -27.61 6.83
CA GLY A 41 31.23 -28.15 6.06
C GLY A 41 32.22 -27.02 5.69
N LYS A 42 32.35 -26.72 4.40
CA LYS A 42 33.21 -25.64 3.88
C LYS A 42 32.48 -24.32 3.63
N VAL A 43 31.18 -24.27 3.92
CA VAL A 43 30.32 -23.11 3.68
C VAL A 43 30.00 -22.43 5.00
N ARG A 44 30.13 -21.11 5.05
CA ARG A 44 29.63 -20.30 6.17
C ARG A 44 28.26 -19.75 5.80
N LEU A 45 27.22 -20.18 6.50
CA LEU A 45 25.85 -19.66 6.36
C LEU A 45 25.65 -18.51 7.35
N ILE A 46 25.12 -17.39 6.86
CA ILE A 46 24.84 -16.18 7.60
C ILE A 46 23.35 -15.88 7.49
N ASP A 47 22.71 -15.60 8.61
CA ASP A 47 21.33 -15.12 8.69
C ASP A 47 21.33 -13.69 9.28
N PHE A 48 20.84 -12.72 8.51
CA PHE A 48 20.66 -11.33 8.93
C PHE A 48 19.32 -11.07 9.61
N GLY A 49 18.46 -12.09 9.75
CA GLY A 49 17.17 -12.02 10.41
C GLY A 49 16.06 -11.51 9.50
N GLN A 50 16.33 -10.53 8.63
CA GLN A 50 15.36 -9.94 7.71
C GLN A 50 15.93 -9.68 6.32
N VAL A 51 15.05 -9.66 5.32
CA VAL A 51 15.37 -9.29 3.93
C VAL A 51 15.49 -7.77 3.82
N TYR A 52 16.61 -7.28 3.29
CA TYR A 52 16.75 -5.89 2.84
C TYR A 52 17.30 -5.86 1.41
N TYR A 53 16.93 -4.84 0.64
CA TYR A 53 17.70 -4.45 -0.54
C TYR A 53 19.05 -3.95 -0.08
N ALA A 54 20.09 -4.75 -0.31
CA ALA A 54 21.37 -4.53 0.30
C ALA A 54 22.52 -5.02 -0.57
N ARG A 55 23.74 -4.69 -0.12
CA ARG A 55 24.98 -5.36 -0.53
C ARG A 55 25.62 -6.04 0.69
N LEU A 56 26.41 -7.08 0.44
CA LEU A 56 27.19 -7.76 1.48
C LEU A 56 28.55 -7.08 1.65
N GLU A 57 28.97 -6.84 2.88
CA GLU A 57 30.31 -6.42 3.24
C GLU A 57 30.92 -7.41 4.25
N PHE A 58 32.19 -7.77 4.07
CA PHE A 58 32.92 -8.64 5.00
C PHE A 58 34.43 -8.41 4.85
N SER A 59 35.24 -8.93 5.78
CA SER A 59 36.70 -8.75 5.74
C SER A 59 37.43 -10.07 5.53
N LEU A 60 38.36 -10.08 4.57
CA LEU A 60 39.21 -11.22 4.25
C LEU A 60 40.62 -11.05 4.85
N PRO A 61 41.22 -12.12 5.38
CA PRO A 61 42.64 -12.12 5.76
C PRO A 61 43.55 -12.09 4.50
N PRO A 62 44.80 -11.62 4.64
CA PRO A 62 45.78 -11.66 3.57
C PRO A 62 46.16 -13.11 3.17
N GLY A 63 46.74 -13.26 1.98
CA GLY A 63 47.32 -14.52 1.50
C GLY A 63 46.32 -15.51 0.89
N LEU A 64 45.08 -15.09 0.63
CA LEU A 64 44.10 -15.90 -0.07
C LEU A 64 44.36 -15.89 -1.58
N THR A 65 44.45 -17.07 -2.17
CA THR A 65 44.68 -17.27 -3.62
C THR A 65 43.55 -18.05 -4.30
N ASN A 66 42.68 -18.68 -3.52
CA ASN A 66 41.55 -19.44 -4.03
C ASN A 66 40.34 -18.53 -4.23
N LYS A 67 39.56 -18.82 -5.26
CA LYS A 67 38.26 -18.18 -5.48
C LYS A 67 37.33 -18.37 -4.28
N ILE A 68 36.54 -17.34 -3.98
CA ILE A 68 35.47 -17.38 -3.00
C ILE A 68 34.13 -17.35 -3.75
N ILE A 69 33.22 -18.23 -3.36
CA ILE A 69 31.84 -18.20 -3.86
C ILE A 69 30.97 -17.56 -2.80
N VAL A 70 30.29 -16.48 -3.16
CA VAL A 70 29.31 -15.81 -2.32
C VAL A 70 27.92 -16.05 -2.90
N ARG A 71 27.01 -16.61 -2.09
CA ARG A 71 25.60 -16.75 -2.47
C ARG A 71 24.75 -15.85 -1.59
N LEU A 72 23.75 -15.20 -2.18
CA LEU A 72 22.78 -14.37 -1.48
C LEU A 72 21.38 -14.90 -1.79
N GLY A 73 20.49 -14.91 -0.80
CA GLY A 73 19.11 -15.33 -1.04
C GLY A 73 18.10 -14.90 0.02
N GLU A 74 16.83 -14.98 -0.35
CA GLU A 74 15.69 -14.67 0.53
C GLU A 74 15.14 -15.91 1.24
N LYS A 75 15.35 -17.11 0.67
CA LYS A 75 14.73 -18.36 1.11
C LYS A 75 15.78 -19.44 1.40
N LEU A 76 15.53 -20.25 2.42
CA LEU A 76 16.25 -21.50 2.67
C LEU A 76 15.50 -22.70 2.06
N ALA A 77 16.28 -23.68 1.60
CA ALA A 77 15.82 -25.01 1.22
C ALA A 77 15.57 -25.89 2.47
N PRO A 78 14.91 -27.06 2.35
CA PRO A 78 14.64 -27.94 3.49
C PRO A 78 15.90 -28.45 4.22
N ASP A 79 17.04 -28.53 3.54
CA ASP A 79 18.34 -28.87 4.15
C ASP A 79 18.99 -27.69 4.90
N GLY A 80 18.34 -26.53 4.88
CA GLY A 80 18.77 -25.28 5.50
C GLY A 80 19.88 -24.53 4.75
N SER A 81 20.29 -24.98 3.56
CA SER A 81 21.10 -24.16 2.64
C SER A 81 20.24 -23.07 2.00
N ILE A 82 20.87 -22.06 1.39
CA ILE A 82 20.13 -21.09 0.57
C ILE A 82 19.48 -21.83 -0.61
N ASP A 83 18.18 -21.62 -0.79
CA ASP A 83 17.44 -22.20 -1.90
C ASP A 83 18.00 -21.64 -3.22
N ARG A 84 18.62 -22.53 -4.01
CA ARG A 84 19.26 -22.19 -5.28
C ARG A 84 18.27 -22.17 -6.44
N LYS A 85 17.05 -22.67 -6.23
CA LYS A 85 15.96 -22.68 -7.21
C LYS A 85 14.65 -22.26 -6.51
N PRO A 86 14.64 -21.07 -5.89
CA PRO A 86 13.46 -20.63 -5.18
C PRO A 86 12.31 -20.39 -6.16
N PRO A 87 11.05 -20.39 -5.70
CA PRO A 87 9.91 -20.24 -6.59
C PRO A 87 9.90 -18.87 -7.26
N GLY A 88 9.54 -18.85 -8.54
CA GLY A 88 9.30 -17.62 -9.29
C GLY A 88 10.50 -16.67 -9.35
N SER A 89 10.30 -15.46 -8.82
CA SER A 89 11.31 -14.40 -8.80
C SER A 89 11.81 -14.08 -7.39
N VAL A 90 11.58 -14.99 -6.44
CA VAL A 90 12.28 -14.97 -5.15
C VAL A 90 13.78 -15.02 -5.42
N ASN A 91 14.53 -14.15 -4.75
CA ASN A 91 15.88 -13.82 -5.16
C ASN A 91 16.88 -14.89 -4.69
N PHE A 92 17.74 -15.27 -5.62
CA PHE A 92 18.95 -16.04 -5.41
C PHE A 92 20.06 -15.49 -6.31
N ARG A 93 21.25 -15.30 -5.76
CA ARG A 93 22.46 -14.88 -6.49
C ARG A 93 23.62 -15.79 -6.11
N SER A 94 24.47 -16.11 -7.08
CA SER A 94 25.75 -16.79 -6.87
C SER A 94 26.83 -16.01 -7.60
N LEU A 95 27.85 -15.57 -6.86
CA LEU A 95 28.88 -14.66 -7.34
C LEU A 95 30.25 -15.26 -7.03
N GLU A 96 31.14 -15.24 -8.01
CA GLU A 96 32.55 -15.58 -7.82
C GLU A 96 33.33 -14.31 -7.48
N LEU A 97 34.17 -14.40 -6.46
CA LEU A 97 35.04 -13.33 -6.00
C LEU A 97 36.49 -13.83 -6.05
N GLU A 98 37.34 -13.09 -6.76
CA GLU A 98 38.79 -13.21 -6.66
C GLU A 98 39.26 -12.35 -5.47
N PRO A 99 39.80 -12.94 -4.40
CA PRO A 99 40.24 -12.17 -3.25
C PRO A 99 41.49 -11.34 -3.58
N ASP A 100 41.58 -10.13 -3.02
CA ASP A 100 42.84 -9.38 -3.03
C ASP A 100 43.87 -10.13 -2.16
N PRO A 101 45.07 -10.47 -2.67
CA PRO A 101 46.11 -11.12 -1.88
C PRO A 101 46.52 -10.33 -0.62
N ALA A 102 46.34 -9.01 -0.60
CA ALA A 102 46.56 -8.16 0.57
C ALA A 102 45.48 -8.32 1.65
N GLY A 103 44.34 -8.96 1.33
CA GLY A 103 43.17 -9.05 2.19
C GLY A 103 42.42 -7.71 2.28
N GLY A 104 41.62 -7.55 3.33
CA GLY A 104 40.90 -6.31 3.62
C GLY A 104 39.38 -6.41 3.47
N THR A 105 38.72 -5.25 3.47
CA THR A 105 37.26 -5.17 3.40
C THR A 105 36.79 -5.38 1.96
N VAL A 106 35.98 -6.42 1.78
CA VAL A 106 35.27 -6.72 0.53
C VAL A 106 33.89 -6.10 0.60
N ARG A 107 33.59 -5.24 -0.37
CA ARG A 107 32.22 -4.83 -0.70
C ARG A 107 31.80 -5.60 -1.93
N LEU A 108 30.84 -6.50 -1.77
CA LEU A 108 30.43 -7.40 -2.85
C LEU A 108 29.82 -6.60 -4.00
N VAL A 109 30.40 -6.70 -5.19
CA VAL A 109 29.86 -6.10 -6.41
C VAL A 109 28.79 -7.05 -6.97
N ILE A 110 27.57 -6.54 -7.12
CA ILE A 110 26.42 -7.30 -7.61
C ILE A 110 26.11 -6.83 -9.04
N PRO A 111 26.01 -7.72 -10.04
CA PRO A 111 25.57 -7.33 -11.37
C PRO A 111 24.04 -7.14 -11.41
N PRO A 112 23.53 -6.14 -12.17
CA PRO A 112 22.09 -5.97 -12.39
C PRO A 112 21.51 -7.19 -13.11
N LYS A 113 20.22 -7.50 -12.88
CA LYS A 113 19.49 -8.48 -13.71
C LYS A 113 19.15 -7.88 -15.06
N GLU A 114 18.88 -8.72 -16.05
CA GLU A 114 18.44 -8.30 -17.37
C GLU A 114 17.21 -7.37 -17.33
N PHE A 115 16.18 -7.71 -16.54
CA PHE A 115 15.00 -6.85 -16.34
C PHE A 115 15.38 -5.47 -15.79
N HIS A 116 16.41 -5.39 -14.93
CA HIS A 116 16.87 -4.14 -14.36
C HIS A 116 17.57 -3.25 -15.37
N LEU A 117 17.86 -3.70 -16.58
CA LEU A 117 18.45 -2.90 -17.65
C LEU A 117 17.39 -2.12 -18.45
N GLY A 118 16.11 -2.49 -18.34
CA GLY A 118 15.00 -1.83 -19.04
C GLY A 118 14.84 -0.34 -18.72
N ALA A 119 14.26 0.42 -19.66
CA ALA A 119 14.09 1.88 -19.51
C ALA A 119 13.06 2.28 -18.43
N ALA A 120 12.09 1.39 -18.14
CA ALA A 120 11.09 1.60 -17.11
C ALA A 120 11.67 1.43 -15.69
N SER A 121 12.54 0.43 -15.49
CA SER A 121 13.14 0.11 -14.20
C SER A 121 13.96 1.26 -13.62
N VAL A 122 13.80 1.47 -12.31
CA VAL A 122 14.61 2.43 -11.55
C VAL A 122 15.97 1.80 -11.26
N LYS A 123 17.04 2.58 -11.47
CA LYS A 123 18.42 2.14 -11.24
C LYS A 123 18.89 2.65 -9.89
N MET A 124 19.80 1.90 -9.27
CA MET A 124 20.49 2.40 -8.09
C MET A 124 21.39 3.59 -8.45
N PRO A 125 21.50 4.59 -7.55
CA PRO A 125 22.53 5.62 -7.67
C PRO A 125 23.93 4.98 -7.75
N PRO A 126 24.78 5.40 -8.72
CA PRO A 126 26.12 4.80 -8.92
C PRO A 126 27.00 4.78 -7.67
N GLU A 127 26.87 5.79 -6.80
CA GLU A 127 27.60 5.94 -5.54
C GLU A 127 27.24 4.88 -4.48
N ILE A 128 26.03 4.32 -4.54
CA ILE A 128 25.60 3.20 -3.68
C ILE A 128 26.03 1.88 -4.30
N GLY A 129 25.97 1.80 -5.63
CA GLY A 129 26.15 0.56 -6.37
C GLY A 129 24.89 -0.31 -6.34
N GLU A 130 24.92 -1.39 -7.12
CA GLU A 130 23.80 -2.30 -7.26
C GLU A 130 23.50 -3.05 -5.95
N VAL A 131 22.21 -3.29 -5.70
CA VAL A 131 21.72 -4.01 -4.52
C VAL A 131 20.77 -5.12 -4.92
N THR A 132 20.52 -6.06 -4.02
CA THR A 132 19.55 -7.13 -4.23
C THR A 132 18.89 -7.47 -2.89
N PRO A 133 17.62 -7.92 -2.85
CA PRO A 133 17.01 -8.34 -1.61
C PRO A 133 17.63 -9.67 -1.15
N PHE A 134 18.14 -9.71 0.07
CA PHE A 134 18.54 -10.97 0.69
C PHE A 134 18.39 -10.90 2.21
N ARG A 135 18.19 -12.07 2.83
CA ARG A 135 18.30 -12.28 4.28
C ARG A 135 19.48 -13.18 4.61
N TYR A 136 19.78 -14.10 3.72
CA TYR A 136 20.81 -15.11 3.92
C TYR A 136 22.00 -14.86 3.01
N ALA A 137 23.19 -15.14 3.52
CA ALA A 137 24.41 -15.23 2.71
C ALA A 137 25.13 -16.55 2.98
N GLU A 138 25.74 -17.13 1.95
CA GLU A 138 26.70 -18.23 2.08
C GLU A 138 28.05 -17.74 1.57
N ILE A 139 29.12 -17.98 2.34
CA ILE A 139 30.50 -17.72 1.92
C ILE A 139 31.24 -19.05 1.91
N GLU A 140 31.64 -19.49 0.72
CA GLU A 140 32.36 -20.74 0.48
C GLU A 140 33.78 -20.46 -0.03
N GLY A 141 34.76 -21.25 0.41
CA GLY A 141 36.18 -21.07 0.04
C GLY A 141 36.93 -20.06 0.91
N ALA A 142 36.24 -19.35 1.80
CA ALA A 142 36.87 -18.50 2.81
C ALA A 142 37.42 -19.32 3.99
N PRO A 143 38.54 -18.88 4.61
CA PRO A 143 39.15 -19.61 5.72
C PRO A 143 38.27 -19.60 6.97
N THR A 144 38.53 -20.54 7.89
CA THR A 144 37.87 -20.59 9.20
C THR A 144 38.20 -19.37 10.06
N THR A 145 39.35 -18.72 9.80
CA THR A 145 39.82 -17.49 10.46
C THR A 145 39.11 -16.21 10.01
N LEU A 146 38.17 -16.30 9.06
CA LEU A 146 37.34 -15.17 8.64
C LEU A 146 36.65 -14.53 9.88
N ARG A 147 36.83 -13.21 10.04
CA ARG A 147 36.23 -12.44 11.13
C ARG A 147 34.72 -12.30 10.94
N THR A 148 33.96 -13.16 11.61
CA THR A 148 32.50 -13.18 11.51
C THR A 148 31.86 -11.93 12.11
N ASP A 149 32.52 -11.33 13.10
CA ASP A 149 32.16 -10.05 13.68
C ASP A 149 32.37 -8.87 12.75
N LEU A 150 32.88 -9.05 11.52
CA LEU A 150 33.00 -8.03 10.47
C LEU A 150 32.09 -8.29 9.25
N ILE A 151 31.24 -9.32 9.29
CA ILE A 151 30.24 -9.58 8.25
C ILE A 151 29.05 -8.64 8.46
N ARG A 152 28.62 -7.93 7.41
CA ARG A 152 27.54 -6.94 7.41
C ARG A 152 26.66 -7.06 6.18
N GLN A 153 25.38 -6.82 6.37
CA GLN A 153 24.47 -6.44 5.30
C GLN A 153 24.35 -4.92 5.34
N ILE A 154 24.64 -4.25 4.23
CA ILE A 154 24.50 -2.80 4.11
C ILE A 154 23.17 -2.54 3.41
N ALA A 155 22.12 -2.34 4.22
CA ALA A 155 20.76 -2.12 3.77
C ALA A 155 20.57 -0.70 3.23
N VAL A 156 19.81 -0.57 2.15
CA VAL A 156 19.46 0.70 1.52
C VAL A 156 17.98 0.96 1.70
N HIS A 157 17.63 2.15 2.17
CA HIS A 157 16.25 2.62 2.30
C HIS A 157 16.23 4.15 2.30
N ALA A 158 15.08 4.77 2.02
CA ALA A 158 14.87 6.18 2.33
C ALA A 158 14.88 6.38 3.87
N PRO A 159 15.18 7.59 4.38
CA PRO A 159 15.00 7.90 5.79
C PRO A 159 13.64 7.44 6.31
N PHE A 160 13.65 6.79 7.47
CA PHE A 160 12.48 6.16 8.05
C PHE A 160 12.53 6.24 9.57
N ASP A 161 11.59 6.94 10.19
CA ASP A 161 11.49 7.04 11.65
C ASP A 161 10.85 5.77 12.24
N ASP A 162 11.70 4.88 12.72
CA ASP A 162 11.30 3.64 13.40
C ASP A 162 10.52 3.87 14.70
N THR A 163 10.44 5.10 15.20
CA THR A 163 9.69 5.44 16.39
C THR A 163 8.37 6.12 16.10
N ALA A 164 8.08 6.57 14.87
CA ALA A 164 6.90 7.37 14.55
C ALA A 164 5.57 6.65 14.79
N ALA A 165 5.53 5.32 14.58
CA ALA A 165 4.34 4.49 14.81
C ALA A 165 4.61 3.30 15.74
N ALA A 166 3.55 2.84 16.42
CA ALA A 166 3.58 1.63 17.24
C ALA A 166 2.21 0.95 17.21
N PHE A 167 2.20 -0.38 17.33
CA PHE A 167 0.97 -1.15 17.48
C PHE A 167 1.23 -2.42 18.29
N SER A 168 0.27 -2.77 19.13
CA SER A 168 0.18 -4.06 19.81
C SER A 168 -1.28 -4.37 20.13
N SER A 169 -1.63 -5.64 20.19
CA SER A 169 -2.99 -6.11 20.45
C SER A 169 -3.01 -7.46 21.15
N SER A 170 -4.20 -7.88 21.57
CA SER A 170 -4.44 -9.22 22.10
C SER A 170 -4.31 -10.35 21.08
N ASN A 171 -3.97 -10.07 19.81
CA ASN A 171 -3.79 -11.06 18.76
C ASN A 171 -2.35 -11.05 18.22
N ASP A 172 -1.57 -12.06 18.57
CA ASP A 172 -0.16 -12.17 18.18
C ASP A 172 0.05 -12.29 16.67
N THR A 173 -0.91 -12.89 15.95
CA THR A 173 -0.86 -12.95 14.48
C THR A 173 -0.99 -11.56 13.89
N LEU A 174 -1.92 -10.74 14.37
CA LEU A 174 -2.05 -9.35 13.92
C LEU A 174 -0.78 -8.54 14.22
N ASN A 175 -0.20 -8.73 15.42
CA ASN A 175 1.03 -8.06 15.83
C ASN A 175 2.20 -8.43 14.89
N ALA A 176 2.34 -9.71 14.55
CA ALA A 176 3.38 -10.17 13.62
C ALA A 176 3.15 -9.65 12.19
N ILE A 177 1.90 -9.59 11.73
CA ILE A 177 1.55 -9.02 10.41
C ILE A 177 1.87 -7.52 10.35
N TRP A 178 1.60 -6.78 11.43
CA TRP A 178 1.97 -5.37 11.52
C TRP A 178 3.49 -5.18 11.36
N GLN A 179 4.30 -6.02 12.03
CA GLN A 179 5.76 -5.99 11.90
C GLN A 179 6.24 -6.37 10.49
N LEU A 180 5.62 -7.40 9.87
CA LEU A 180 5.89 -7.79 8.48
C LEU A 180 5.65 -6.61 7.52
N CYS A 181 4.50 -5.94 7.65
CA CYS A 181 4.15 -4.82 6.80
C CYS A 181 5.08 -3.63 7.04
N ARG A 182 5.39 -3.30 8.30
CA ARG A 182 6.32 -2.22 8.65
C ARG A 182 7.69 -2.41 8.01
N HIS A 183 8.25 -3.60 8.17
CA HIS A 183 9.53 -3.94 7.57
C HIS A 183 9.49 -3.87 6.04
N THR A 184 8.43 -4.39 5.42
CA THR A 184 8.23 -4.33 3.96
C THR A 184 8.26 -2.89 3.46
N ILE A 185 7.47 -2.02 4.08
CA ILE A 185 7.35 -0.62 3.66
C ILE A 185 8.71 0.07 3.75
N LYS A 186 9.42 -0.05 4.88
CA LYS A 186 10.78 0.50 5.02
C LYS A 186 11.73 -0.04 3.94
N ALA A 187 11.83 -1.37 3.81
CA ALA A 187 12.82 -2.00 2.94
C ALA A 187 12.57 -1.74 1.44
N THR A 188 11.32 -1.53 1.01
CA THR A 188 10.99 -1.25 -0.41
C THR A 188 11.23 0.20 -0.83
N THR A 189 11.62 1.10 0.07
CA THR A 189 11.97 2.49 -0.25
C THR A 189 13.36 2.66 -0.87
N ALA A 190 14.11 1.57 -1.05
CA ALA A 190 15.53 1.53 -1.42
C ALA A 190 15.92 2.27 -2.71
N PHE A 191 14.96 2.65 -3.55
CA PHE A 191 15.18 3.27 -4.86
C PHE A 191 14.78 4.75 -4.93
N GLY A 192 14.41 5.36 -3.79
CA GLY A 192 14.04 6.78 -3.72
C GLY A 192 12.70 7.11 -4.39
N VAL A 193 11.97 6.07 -4.81
CA VAL A 193 10.57 6.06 -5.24
C VAL A 193 9.95 4.71 -4.84
N TYR A 194 8.63 4.61 -4.78
CA TYR A 194 7.95 3.33 -4.57
C TYR A 194 8.07 2.48 -5.84
N ILE A 195 8.73 1.32 -5.72
CA ILE A 195 8.76 0.29 -6.75
C ILE A 195 7.80 -0.85 -6.41
N ASP A 196 7.44 -1.65 -7.41
CA ASP A 196 6.68 -2.89 -7.26
C ASP A 196 7.46 -3.92 -6.40
N GLY A 197 8.67 -4.28 -6.82
CA GLY A 197 9.53 -5.26 -6.17
C GLY A 197 10.79 -5.56 -7.00
N GLU A 198 11.54 -6.58 -6.61
CA GLU A 198 12.87 -6.87 -7.17
C GLU A 198 12.86 -7.30 -8.64
N ARG A 199 11.77 -7.88 -9.14
CA ARG A 199 11.73 -8.41 -10.52
C ARG A 199 11.84 -7.27 -11.53
N GLU A 200 10.99 -6.25 -11.41
CA GLU A 200 10.85 -5.19 -12.41
C GLU A 200 11.44 -3.86 -11.93
N ARG A 201 11.30 -3.53 -10.64
CA ARG A 201 11.73 -2.25 -10.04
C ARG A 201 11.08 -1.06 -10.73
N ILE A 202 9.80 -1.20 -11.08
CA ILE A 202 9.00 -0.21 -11.78
C ILE A 202 8.01 0.39 -10.77
N PRO A 203 7.93 1.72 -10.66
CA PRO A 203 6.82 2.36 -9.99
C PRO A 203 5.53 2.16 -10.79
N TYR A 204 4.53 1.56 -10.16
CA TYR A 204 3.19 1.38 -10.69
C TYR A 204 2.19 2.20 -9.86
N GLU A 205 1.20 2.83 -10.49
CA GLU A 205 0.30 3.74 -9.78
C GLU A 205 -0.55 3.00 -8.72
N GLY A 206 -0.97 1.75 -9.00
CA GLY A 206 -1.70 0.92 -8.04
C GLY A 206 -0.88 0.60 -6.79
N ASP A 207 0.35 0.13 -7.00
CA ASP A 207 1.34 -0.13 -5.94
C ASP A 207 1.67 1.11 -5.15
N ALA A 208 1.94 2.22 -5.83
CA ALA A 208 2.32 3.49 -5.22
C ALA A 208 1.25 4.02 -4.29
N TYR A 209 -0.04 3.82 -4.62
CA TYR A 209 -1.14 4.22 -3.74
C TYR A 209 -1.17 3.41 -2.44
N ILE A 210 -1.10 2.09 -2.52
CA ILE A 210 -1.11 1.23 -1.32
C ILE A 210 0.17 1.45 -0.49
N ASN A 211 1.31 1.61 -1.15
CA ASN A 211 2.59 1.92 -0.51
C ASN A 211 2.54 3.28 0.19
N GLN A 212 2.03 4.34 -0.45
CA GLN A 212 1.84 5.66 0.18
C GLN A 212 0.97 5.59 1.42
N LEU A 213 -0.22 4.95 1.34
CA LEU A 213 -1.13 4.82 2.49
C LEU A 213 -0.44 4.09 3.65
N SER A 214 0.35 3.07 3.34
CA SER A 214 1.04 2.24 4.33
C SER A 214 2.29 2.92 4.89
N HIS A 215 3.02 3.68 4.09
CA HIS A 215 4.14 4.51 4.53
C HIS A 215 3.65 5.57 5.52
N TYR A 216 2.61 6.33 5.19
CA TYR A 216 2.06 7.34 6.09
C TYR A 216 1.46 6.77 7.38
N ALA A 217 1.18 5.46 7.44
CA ALA A 217 0.77 4.78 8.68
C ALA A 217 1.95 4.49 9.63
N PHE A 218 3.19 4.48 9.13
CA PHE A 218 4.41 4.23 9.90
C PHE A 218 5.25 5.48 10.11
N ASP A 219 5.51 6.21 9.02
CA ASP A 219 6.29 7.44 8.97
C ASP A 219 5.63 8.40 7.97
N LEU A 220 5.15 9.53 8.48
CA LEU A 220 4.45 10.54 7.68
C LEU A 220 5.46 11.53 7.09
N ASP A 221 6.31 11.03 6.19
CA ASP A 221 7.17 11.85 5.34
C ASP A 221 6.66 11.86 3.89
N PRO A 222 6.17 13.01 3.38
CA PRO A 222 5.59 13.06 2.05
C PRO A 222 6.62 13.04 0.92
N ARG A 223 7.92 13.21 1.20
CA ARG A 223 8.94 13.39 0.15
C ARG A 223 9.00 12.21 -0.82
N LEU A 224 8.93 10.98 -0.30
CA LEU A 224 8.99 9.77 -1.12
C LEU A 224 7.73 9.57 -1.98
N ALA A 225 6.56 9.82 -1.41
CA ALA A 225 5.30 9.76 -2.15
C ALA A 225 5.25 10.83 -3.26
N ARG A 226 5.67 12.06 -2.96
CA ARG A 226 5.72 13.17 -3.92
C ARG A 226 6.75 12.92 -5.04
N ALA A 227 7.91 12.36 -4.72
CA ALA A 227 8.90 11.94 -5.71
C ALA A 227 8.37 10.83 -6.63
N THR A 228 7.67 9.85 -6.05
CA THR A 228 7.02 8.76 -6.80
C THR A 228 5.90 9.31 -7.72
N PHE A 229 5.07 10.22 -7.22
CA PHE A 229 4.04 10.87 -8.02
C PHE A 229 4.64 11.63 -9.22
N ALA A 230 5.70 12.40 -9.00
CA ALA A 230 6.42 13.09 -10.08
C ALA A 230 7.04 12.10 -11.08
N HIS A 231 7.54 10.95 -10.62
CA HIS A 231 8.02 9.87 -11.48
C HIS A 231 6.90 9.35 -12.39
N LEU A 232 5.74 9.00 -11.82
CA LEU A 232 4.59 8.41 -12.53
C LEU A 232 3.93 9.39 -13.51
N LEU A 233 4.02 10.69 -13.27
CA LEU A 233 3.60 11.68 -14.27
C LEU A 233 4.44 11.61 -15.54
N ARG A 234 5.75 11.36 -15.42
CA ARG A 234 6.69 11.29 -16.55
C ARG A 234 6.74 9.90 -17.18
N LYS A 235 6.62 8.86 -16.36
CA LYS A 235 6.64 7.45 -16.76
C LYS A 235 5.33 6.78 -16.33
N PRO A 236 4.20 7.16 -16.95
CA PRO A 236 2.93 6.51 -16.65
C PRO A 236 2.97 5.06 -17.08
N THR A 237 2.16 4.23 -16.43
CA THR A 237 2.15 2.80 -16.72
C THR A 237 0.77 2.31 -17.15
N TRP A 238 0.59 0.98 -17.21
CA TRP A 238 -0.62 0.31 -17.68
C TRP A 238 -1.06 -0.66 -16.59
N PRO A 239 -2.36 -0.80 -16.30
CA PRO A 239 -3.51 -0.66 -17.18
C PRO A 239 -4.29 0.64 -16.98
N THR A 240 -5.42 0.79 -17.68
CA THR A 240 -6.14 2.07 -17.77
C THR A 240 -6.54 2.66 -16.41
N GLU A 241 -6.96 1.84 -15.44
CA GLU A 241 -7.36 2.31 -14.11
C GLU A 241 -6.21 2.78 -13.24
N TRP A 242 -4.96 2.45 -13.56
CA TRP A 242 -3.80 2.98 -12.84
C TRP A 242 -3.65 4.49 -13.04
N SER A 243 -4.07 5.01 -14.20
CA SER A 243 -4.22 6.46 -14.38
C SER A 243 -5.13 7.07 -13.31
N LEU A 244 -6.23 6.39 -12.97
CA LEU A 244 -7.22 6.86 -12.00
C LEU A 244 -6.73 6.81 -10.54
N HIS A 245 -5.59 6.17 -10.26
CA HIS A 245 -4.95 6.24 -8.94
C HIS A 245 -4.19 7.54 -8.72
N MET A 246 -3.77 8.26 -9.77
CA MET A 246 -3.02 9.51 -9.62
C MET A 246 -3.80 10.58 -8.84
N PRO A 247 -5.10 10.85 -9.11
CA PRO A 247 -5.90 11.70 -8.24
C PRO A 247 -5.99 11.23 -6.80
N LEU A 248 -6.07 9.91 -6.56
CA LEU A 248 -6.15 9.34 -5.21
C LEU A 248 -4.83 9.51 -4.44
N ILE A 249 -3.68 9.36 -5.11
CA ILE A 249 -2.34 9.59 -4.53
C ILE A 249 -2.20 11.07 -4.12
N ALA A 250 -2.62 11.99 -5.00
CA ALA A 250 -2.57 13.42 -4.73
C ALA A 250 -3.52 13.84 -3.59
N GLU A 251 -4.72 13.26 -3.53
CA GLU A 251 -5.66 13.51 -2.44
C GLU A 251 -5.15 12.91 -1.13
N ALA A 252 -4.60 11.69 -1.13
CA ALA A 252 -4.02 11.10 0.07
C ALA A 252 -2.85 11.93 0.63
N ASP A 253 -2.04 12.54 -0.24
CA ASP A 253 -1.01 13.50 0.16
C ASP A 253 -1.62 14.73 0.85
N TYR A 254 -2.62 15.35 0.22
CA TYR A 254 -3.30 16.52 0.77
C TYR A 254 -3.98 16.20 2.11
N GLU A 255 -4.73 15.11 2.20
CA GLU A 255 -5.41 14.70 3.44
C GLU A 255 -4.43 14.45 4.58
N ALA A 256 -3.31 13.79 4.31
CA ALA A 256 -2.33 13.47 5.34
C ALA A 256 -1.53 14.69 5.80
N THR A 257 -1.16 15.58 4.88
CA THR A 257 -0.22 16.69 5.15
C THR A 257 -0.90 18.03 5.39
N GLY A 258 -2.12 18.23 4.90
CA GLY A 258 -2.78 19.53 4.80
C GLY A 258 -2.21 20.43 3.70
N ASP A 259 -1.20 19.97 2.96
CA ASP A 259 -0.49 20.76 1.96
C ASP A 259 -0.98 20.44 0.53
N ALA A 260 -1.73 21.39 -0.04
CA ALA A 260 -2.26 21.28 -1.40
C ALA A 260 -1.24 21.63 -2.51
N THR A 261 0.04 21.84 -2.20
CA THR A 261 1.06 22.28 -3.17
C THR A 261 1.25 21.29 -4.31
N LEU A 262 1.24 19.98 -4.04
CA LEU A 262 1.34 18.97 -5.10
C LEU A 262 0.17 19.10 -6.08
N ALA A 263 -1.06 19.20 -5.56
CA ALA A 263 -2.24 19.40 -6.38
C ALA A 263 -2.19 20.72 -7.15
N ARG A 264 -1.82 21.83 -6.50
CA ARG A 264 -1.69 23.15 -7.13
C ARG A 264 -0.68 23.14 -8.29
N THR A 265 0.44 22.45 -8.11
CA THR A 265 1.51 22.38 -9.10
C THR A 265 1.14 21.51 -10.31
N HIS A 266 0.37 20.44 -10.08
CA HIS A 266 0.12 19.41 -11.09
C HIS A 266 -1.35 19.25 -11.47
N PHE A 267 -2.22 20.21 -11.14
CA PHE A 267 -3.67 20.04 -11.26
C PHE A 267 -4.12 19.63 -12.66
N GLU A 268 -3.63 20.28 -13.72
CA GLU A 268 -4.00 19.92 -15.09
C GLU A 268 -3.55 18.50 -15.46
N ALA A 269 -2.37 18.09 -14.99
CA ALA A 269 -1.90 16.72 -15.19
C ALA A 269 -2.75 15.71 -14.41
N ILE A 270 -3.18 16.04 -13.19
CA ILE A 270 -4.11 15.22 -12.39
C ILE A 270 -5.47 15.12 -13.10
N LYS A 271 -6.04 16.23 -13.57
CA LYS A 271 -7.32 16.27 -14.31
C LYS A 271 -7.24 15.43 -15.59
N ALA A 272 -6.13 15.48 -16.32
CA ALA A 272 -5.92 14.68 -17.52
C ALA A 272 -5.93 13.15 -17.25
N LYS A 273 -5.58 12.73 -16.02
CA LYS A 273 -5.58 11.31 -15.63
C LYS A 273 -6.97 10.72 -15.42
N LEU A 274 -8.02 11.54 -15.40
CA LEU A 274 -9.42 11.11 -15.27
C LEU A 274 -9.97 10.40 -16.51
N LEU A 275 -9.30 10.54 -17.67
CA LEU A 275 -9.72 9.90 -18.92
C LEU A 275 -11.14 10.28 -19.38
N MET A 276 -11.63 11.46 -19.01
CA MET A 276 -13.01 11.92 -19.27
C MET A 276 -13.41 11.87 -20.75
N GLN A 277 -12.45 11.98 -21.67
CA GLN A 277 -12.67 11.82 -23.11
C GLN A 277 -13.15 10.42 -23.53
N LYS A 278 -13.01 9.41 -22.66
CA LYS A 278 -13.52 8.06 -22.87
C LYS A 278 -14.91 7.83 -22.24
N ALA A 279 -15.49 8.83 -21.60
CA ALA A 279 -16.84 8.72 -21.05
C ALA A 279 -17.90 8.78 -22.16
N GLY A 280 -18.91 7.91 -22.09
CA GLY A 280 -20.08 7.97 -22.96
C GLY A 280 -21.03 9.13 -22.61
N ALA A 281 -22.09 9.27 -23.40
CA ALA A 281 -23.16 10.26 -23.11
C ALA A 281 -23.90 9.97 -21.79
N ASP A 282 -23.85 8.73 -21.31
CA ASP A 282 -24.34 8.29 -20.00
C ASP A 282 -23.39 8.65 -18.83
N GLY A 283 -22.23 9.23 -19.14
CA GLY A 283 -21.20 9.60 -18.17
C GLY A 283 -20.29 8.44 -17.75
N LEU A 284 -20.59 7.20 -18.13
CA LEU A 284 -19.78 6.04 -17.76
C LEU A 284 -18.53 5.92 -18.65
N LEU A 285 -17.41 5.58 -18.02
CA LEU A 285 -16.13 5.38 -18.67
C LEU A 285 -16.14 4.09 -19.50
N ARG A 286 -15.71 4.22 -20.78
CA ARG A 286 -15.48 3.11 -21.70
C ARG A 286 -14.00 2.74 -21.69
N ALA A 287 -13.63 1.84 -20.79
CA ALA A 287 -12.23 1.48 -20.51
C ALA A 287 -12.09 0.07 -19.96
N SER A 288 -10.97 -0.59 -20.29
CA SER A 288 -10.53 -1.80 -19.60
C SER A 288 -10.12 -1.48 -18.18
N ALA A 289 -10.29 -2.48 -17.33
CA ALA A 289 -9.56 -2.59 -16.08
C ALA A 289 -8.86 -3.95 -16.06
N ILE A 290 -7.68 -4.03 -15.44
CA ILE A 290 -7.12 -5.29 -14.97
C ILE A 290 -7.99 -5.89 -13.87
N VAL A 291 -8.72 -5.05 -13.12
CA VAL A 291 -9.60 -5.40 -11.99
C VAL A 291 -8.83 -5.93 -10.79
N ASP A 292 -8.05 -6.97 -11.00
CA ASP A 292 -7.16 -7.60 -10.04
C ASP A 292 -6.00 -8.33 -10.73
N TRP A 293 -4.96 -8.64 -9.95
CA TRP A 293 -3.74 -9.28 -10.44
C TRP A 293 -3.22 -10.37 -9.50
N PRO A 294 -2.87 -11.56 -10.01
CA PRO A 294 -2.99 -12.04 -11.40
C PRO A 294 -4.44 -12.34 -11.82
N ALA A 295 -4.66 -12.67 -13.10
CA ALA A 295 -5.99 -12.92 -13.65
C ALA A 295 -6.80 -14.01 -12.93
N ALA A 296 -6.12 -15.02 -12.36
CA ALA A 296 -6.75 -16.07 -11.57
C ALA A 296 -7.40 -15.56 -10.27
N GLU A 297 -7.11 -14.33 -9.85
CA GLU A 297 -7.60 -13.72 -8.60
C GLU A 297 -8.81 -12.81 -8.78
N ARG A 298 -9.47 -12.87 -9.94
CA ARG A 298 -10.59 -11.97 -10.29
C ARG A 298 -11.96 -12.53 -9.90
N ASP A 299 -12.04 -13.60 -9.11
CA ASP A 299 -13.31 -14.24 -8.75
C ASP A 299 -14.20 -14.56 -9.97
N GLY A 300 -13.59 -15.02 -11.07
CA GLY A 300 -14.33 -15.30 -12.31
C GLY A 300 -14.93 -14.08 -13.00
N TYR A 301 -14.43 -12.86 -12.73
CA TYR A 301 -14.89 -11.61 -13.32
C TYR A 301 -15.13 -11.76 -14.83
N ASN A 302 -16.31 -11.37 -15.29
CA ASN A 302 -16.64 -11.41 -16.70
C ASN A 302 -15.81 -10.36 -17.44
N GLU A 303 -14.82 -10.86 -18.16
CA GLU A 303 -13.94 -10.08 -19.02
C GLU A 303 -14.53 -9.88 -20.43
N GLY A 304 -15.83 -10.09 -20.69
CA GLY A 304 -16.42 -9.89 -22.02
C GLY A 304 -15.87 -10.85 -23.10
N VAL A 305 -16.07 -10.50 -24.38
CA VAL A 305 -15.64 -11.31 -25.56
C VAL A 305 -14.34 -10.76 -26.12
N ALA A 306 -13.28 -11.57 -26.14
CA ALA A 306 -12.04 -11.27 -26.84
C ALA A 306 -12.19 -11.54 -28.35
N ASP A 307 -11.80 -10.60 -29.21
CA ASP A 307 -11.45 -10.93 -30.59
C ASP A 307 -10.01 -11.50 -30.59
N PRO A 308 -9.81 -12.79 -30.92
CA PRO A 308 -8.48 -13.40 -30.93
C PRO A 308 -7.50 -12.76 -31.92
N LYS A 309 -7.96 -11.93 -32.88
CA LYS A 309 -7.11 -11.32 -33.91
C LYS A 309 -6.46 -9.98 -33.50
N GLU A 310 -7.01 -9.28 -32.51
CA GLU A 310 -6.68 -7.85 -32.25
C GLU A 310 -5.72 -7.62 -31.07
N LYS A 311 -5.34 -8.67 -30.31
CA LYS A 311 -4.42 -8.58 -29.15
C LYS A 311 -4.73 -7.41 -28.17
N LYS A 312 -6.00 -7.04 -27.97
CA LYS A 312 -6.44 -6.04 -26.99
C LYS A 312 -7.80 -6.35 -26.35
N GLN A 313 -7.83 -6.05 -25.04
CA GLN A 313 -8.92 -5.97 -24.06
C GLN A 313 -9.91 -7.14 -23.95
N VAL A 314 -9.86 -7.81 -22.79
CA VAL A 314 -10.86 -8.73 -22.26
C VAL A 314 -11.54 -7.94 -21.11
N GLY A 315 -12.64 -7.24 -21.42
CA GLY A 315 -13.63 -6.72 -20.46
C GLY A 315 -14.94 -6.33 -21.16
N PRO A 316 -16.12 -6.26 -20.49
CA PRO A 316 -17.22 -5.46 -21.02
C PRO A 316 -16.71 -4.02 -21.26
N GLU A 317 -17.14 -3.40 -22.37
CA GLU A 317 -16.71 -2.04 -22.75
C GLU A 317 -16.94 -1.03 -21.61
N VAL A 318 -17.98 -1.26 -20.81
CA VAL A 318 -18.35 -0.50 -19.62
C VAL A 318 -18.22 -1.41 -18.39
N ASN A 319 -17.07 -1.32 -17.72
CA ASN A 319 -16.65 -2.16 -16.60
C ASN A 319 -16.99 -1.52 -15.24
N THR A 320 -17.53 -2.32 -14.32
CA THR A 320 -17.94 -1.86 -12.98
C THR A 320 -16.78 -1.32 -12.16
N VAL A 321 -15.65 -2.04 -12.08
CA VAL A 321 -14.48 -1.61 -11.29
C VAL A 321 -13.82 -0.36 -11.88
N ALA A 322 -13.68 -0.29 -13.21
CA ALA A 322 -13.15 0.91 -13.88
C ALA A 322 -14.01 2.15 -13.57
N ASN A 323 -15.33 2.00 -13.59
CA ASN A 323 -16.26 3.09 -13.28
C ASN A 323 -16.29 3.42 -11.78
N ALA A 324 -16.05 2.45 -10.90
CA ALA A 324 -15.90 2.70 -9.47
C ALA A 324 -14.67 3.58 -9.20
N PHE A 325 -13.52 3.26 -9.80
CA PHE A 325 -12.33 4.11 -9.74
C PHE A 325 -12.56 5.48 -10.37
N TYR A 326 -13.28 5.55 -11.50
CA TYR A 326 -13.54 6.81 -12.18
C TYR A 326 -14.37 7.76 -11.30
N TYR A 327 -15.44 7.26 -10.69
CA TYR A 327 -16.21 8.02 -9.69
C TYR A 327 -15.30 8.53 -8.55
N ARG A 328 -14.50 7.62 -7.96
CA ARG A 328 -13.63 7.97 -6.83
C ARG A 328 -12.58 9.02 -7.20
N ALA A 329 -12.04 8.94 -8.41
CA ALA A 329 -11.05 9.86 -8.95
C ALA A 329 -11.66 11.24 -9.29
N LEU A 330 -12.89 11.28 -9.81
CA LEU A 330 -13.63 12.53 -10.02
C LEU A 330 -13.85 13.26 -8.68
N ARG A 331 -14.31 12.54 -7.65
CA ARG A 331 -14.49 13.10 -6.29
C ARG A 331 -13.17 13.59 -5.70
N ALA A 332 -12.10 12.80 -5.82
CA ALA A 332 -10.76 13.21 -5.39
C ALA A 332 -10.31 14.50 -6.07
N THR A 333 -10.45 14.57 -7.39
CA THR A 333 -10.02 15.75 -8.17
C THR A 333 -10.88 16.97 -7.86
N ALA A 334 -12.20 16.80 -7.65
CA ALA A 334 -13.07 17.89 -7.22
C ALA A 334 -12.65 18.46 -5.85
N ARG A 335 -12.32 17.59 -4.89
CA ARG A 335 -11.83 17.99 -3.57
C ARG A 335 -10.50 18.73 -3.67
N LEU A 336 -9.58 18.24 -4.49
CA LEU A 336 -8.31 18.90 -4.75
C LEU A 336 -8.50 20.26 -5.44
N ALA A 337 -9.46 20.38 -6.37
CA ALA A 337 -9.79 21.64 -7.04
C ALA A 337 -10.26 22.71 -6.04
N ALA A 338 -11.20 22.34 -5.17
CA ALA A 338 -11.67 23.22 -4.09
C ALA A 338 -10.51 23.64 -3.16
N ALA A 339 -9.64 22.70 -2.77
CA ALA A 339 -8.49 22.98 -1.92
C ALA A 339 -7.50 24.00 -2.50
N ILE A 340 -7.46 24.15 -3.82
CA ILE A 340 -6.57 25.11 -4.49
C ILE A 340 -7.27 26.39 -4.97
N GLY A 341 -8.57 26.55 -4.67
CA GLY A 341 -9.38 27.72 -5.04
C GLY A 341 -9.93 27.66 -6.47
N ARG A 342 -10.18 26.46 -6.99
CA ARG A 342 -10.74 26.21 -8.34
C ARG A 342 -12.17 25.69 -8.23
N ASP A 343 -13.06 26.56 -7.74
CA ASP A 343 -14.42 26.19 -7.36
C ASP A 343 -15.29 25.79 -8.55
N ASP A 344 -15.10 26.42 -9.72
CA ASP A 344 -15.81 26.05 -10.95
C ASP A 344 -15.45 24.63 -11.40
N GLU A 345 -14.15 24.28 -11.43
CA GLU A 345 -13.74 22.91 -11.73
C GLU A 345 -14.16 21.92 -10.64
N ALA A 346 -14.16 22.32 -9.37
CA ALA A 346 -14.66 21.48 -8.29
C ALA A 346 -16.13 21.13 -8.49
N SER A 347 -16.95 22.13 -8.85
CA SER A 347 -18.38 21.97 -9.14
C SER A 347 -18.62 21.12 -10.39
N GLU A 348 -17.87 21.37 -11.48
CA GLU A 348 -17.95 20.57 -12.73
C GLU A 348 -17.67 19.09 -12.45
N LEU A 349 -16.56 18.80 -11.78
CA LEU A 349 -16.12 17.44 -11.48
C LEU A 349 -17.05 16.75 -10.48
N GLY A 350 -17.58 17.50 -9.51
CA GLY A 350 -18.61 17.03 -8.59
C GLY A 350 -19.87 16.60 -9.32
N THR A 351 -20.40 17.47 -10.19
CA THR A 351 -21.59 17.18 -11.01
C THR A 351 -21.38 15.95 -11.90
N ARG A 352 -20.20 15.81 -12.52
CA ARG A 352 -19.86 14.60 -13.30
C ARG A 352 -19.88 13.35 -12.43
N ALA A 353 -19.34 13.42 -11.22
CA ALA A 353 -19.37 12.29 -10.29
C ALA A 353 -20.79 11.93 -9.85
N ASP A 354 -21.69 12.91 -9.67
CA ASP A 354 -23.12 12.67 -9.42
C ASP A 354 -23.79 11.94 -10.58
N THR A 355 -23.50 12.35 -11.83
CA THR A 355 -23.98 11.65 -13.03
C THR A 355 -23.48 10.20 -13.07
N VAL A 356 -22.19 9.97 -12.79
CA VAL A 356 -21.62 8.62 -12.72
C VAL A 356 -22.29 7.80 -11.62
N TYR A 357 -22.53 8.37 -10.43
CA TYR A 357 -23.19 7.68 -9.32
C TYR A 357 -24.58 7.16 -9.73
N ALA A 358 -25.39 8.02 -10.37
CA ALA A 358 -26.73 7.64 -10.84
C ALA A 358 -26.67 6.57 -11.95
N ALA A 359 -25.80 6.76 -12.94
CA ALA A 359 -25.64 5.83 -14.06
C ALA A 359 -25.08 4.47 -13.59
N PHE A 360 -24.14 4.46 -12.66
CA PHE A 360 -23.54 3.26 -12.06
C PHE A 360 -24.61 2.40 -11.38
N ASN A 361 -25.41 3.02 -10.51
CA ASN A 361 -26.46 2.34 -9.75
C ASN A 361 -27.63 1.86 -10.61
N THR A 362 -27.84 2.48 -11.77
CA THR A 362 -28.85 2.04 -12.74
C THR A 362 -28.33 0.91 -13.63
N THR A 363 -27.06 0.97 -14.02
CA THR A 363 -26.48 0.08 -15.05
C THR A 363 -26.02 -1.25 -14.48
N PHE A 364 -25.42 -1.24 -13.29
CA PHE A 364 -24.71 -2.40 -12.76
C PHE A 364 -25.46 -3.14 -11.65
N PHE A 365 -26.40 -2.50 -10.97
CA PHE A 365 -27.10 -3.12 -9.83
C PHE A 365 -28.23 -4.04 -10.28
N ASP A 366 -28.18 -5.29 -9.85
CA ASP A 366 -29.26 -6.26 -9.97
C ASP A 366 -30.18 -6.16 -8.75
N ALA A 367 -31.36 -5.55 -8.93
CA ALA A 367 -32.33 -5.41 -7.84
C ALA A 367 -32.93 -6.76 -7.38
N SER A 368 -32.95 -7.79 -8.24
CA SER A 368 -33.50 -9.09 -7.88
C SER A 368 -32.54 -9.89 -6.99
N ARG A 369 -31.24 -9.74 -7.22
CA ARG A 369 -30.18 -10.42 -6.47
C ARG A 369 -29.57 -9.56 -5.36
N GLY A 370 -29.77 -8.24 -5.38
CA GLY A 370 -29.20 -7.31 -4.42
C GLY A 370 -27.68 -7.13 -4.55
N VAL A 371 -27.11 -7.28 -5.75
CA VAL A 371 -25.66 -7.24 -6.02
C VAL A 371 -25.35 -6.46 -7.30
N TYR A 372 -24.11 -6.06 -7.49
CA TYR A 372 -23.61 -5.46 -8.73
C TYR A 372 -23.00 -6.51 -9.66
N HIS A 373 -23.32 -6.40 -10.95
CA HIS A 373 -22.69 -7.17 -12.02
C HIS A 373 -21.29 -6.64 -12.36
N ASP A 374 -20.47 -7.46 -13.00
CA ASP A 374 -19.11 -7.12 -13.43
C ASP A 374 -19.04 -6.03 -14.52
N GLY A 375 -20.14 -5.79 -15.20
CA GLY A 375 -20.23 -4.71 -16.18
C GLY A 375 -21.52 -4.79 -16.95
N LYS A 376 -21.72 -3.82 -17.84
CA LYS A 376 -22.94 -3.72 -18.65
C LYS A 376 -23.10 -4.96 -19.51
N GLY A 377 -24.21 -5.68 -19.33
CA GLY A 377 -24.53 -6.91 -20.06
C GLY A 377 -23.95 -8.21 -19.46
N SER A 378 -23.24 -8.14 -18.33
CA SER A 378 -22.82 -9.33 -17.59
C SER A 378 -23.95 -9.86 -16.69
N ALA A 379 -24.11 -11.18 -16.60
CA ALA A 379 -24.94 -11.82 -15.57
C ALA A 379 -24.12 -12.24 -14.32
N HIS A 380 -22.78 -12.21 -14.41
CA HIS A 380 -21.89 -12.56 -13.31
C HIS A 380 -21.72 -11.38 -12.34
N ALA A 381 -21.61 -11.71 -11.05
CA ALA A 381 -21.35 -10.75 -9.97
C ALA A 381 -20.18 -11.27 -9.14
N SER A 382 -19.01 -10.67 -9.33
CA SER A 382 -17.79 -10.98 -8.58
C SER A 382 -17.73 -10.26 -7.23
N LEU A 383 -16.83 -10.71 -6.36
CA LEU A 383 -16.38 -9.95 -5.20
C LEU A 383 -15.97 -8.52 -5.58
N HIS A 384 -15.19 -8.33 -6.66
CA HIS A 384 -14.65 -7.04 -7.07
C HIS A 384 -15.73 -6.04 -7.46
N ALA A 385 -16.72 -6.48 -8.23
CA ALA A 385 -17.85 -5.65 -8.64
C ALA A 385 -18.67 -5.12 -7.44
N ASN A 386 -18.54 -5.74 -6.26
CA ASN A 386 -19.30 -5.41 -5.06
C ASN A 386 -18.43 -4.75 -3.96
N MET A 387 -17.16 -5.12 -3.82
CA MET A 387 -16.27 -4.53 -2.81
C MET A 387 -15.81 -3.12 -3.20
N PHE A 388 -15.49 -2.86 -4.47
CA PHE A 388 -15.04 -1.54 -4.92
C PHE A 388 -16.12 -0.45 -4.73
N PRO A 389 -17.39 -0.64 -5.15
CA PRO A 389 -18.40 0.38 -4.89
C PRO A 389 -18.70 0.56 -3.40
N LEU A 390 -18.57 -0.48 -2.56
CA LEU A 390 -18.64 -0.30 -1.11
C LEU A 390 -17.49 0.54 -0.57
N ALA A 391 -16.25 0.25 -1.01
CA ALA A 391 -15.05 0.97 -0.57
C ALA A 391 -15.05 2.44 -1.02
N PHE A 392 -15.69 2.75 -2.15
CA PHE A 392 -15.74 4.08 -2.76
C PHE A 392 -17.06 4.82 -2.55
N ASP A 393 -17.93 4.34 -1.65
CA ASP A 393 -19.18 5.02 -1.27
C ASP A 393 -20.20 5.15 -2.43
N LEU A 394 -20.15 4.24 -3.40
CA LEU A 394 -21.06 4.19 -4.55
C LEU A 394 -22.36 3.42 -4.27
N VAL A 395 -22.40 2.63 -3.20
CA VAL A 395 -23.59 1.86 -2.81
C VAL A 395 -24.54 2.74 -1.99
N PRO A 396 -25.80 2.93 -2.43
CA PRO A 396 -26.80 3.66 -1.68
C PRO A 396 -26.99 3.10 -0.26
N PRO A 397 -27.17 3.95 0.77
CA PRO A 397 -27.24 3.53 2.17
C PRO A 397 -28.17 2.33 2.43
N GLU A 398 -29.33 2.31 1.79
CA GLU A 398 -30.35 1.26 1.93
C GLU A 398 -29.93 -0.10 1.34
N ARG A 399 -28.91 -0.13 0.48
CA ARG A 399 -28.39 -1.36 -0.16
C ARG A 399 -27.12 -1.88 0.50
N ARG A 400 -26.42 -1.04 1.27
CA ARG A 400 -25.09 -1.35 1.83
C ARG A 400 -25.05 -2.65 2.62
N ALA A 401 -26.03 -2.87 3.51
CA ALA A 401 -26.07 -4.07 4.34
C ALA A 401 -26.15 -5.36 3.50
N GLY A 402 -26.96 -5.36 2.43
CA GLY A 402 -27.10 -6.51 1.53
C GLY A 402 -25.83 -6.76 0.72
N VAL A 403 -25.26 -5.71 0.12
CA VAL A 403 -24.01 -5.83 -0.67
C VAL A 403 -22.83 -6.23 0.23
N ALA A 404 -22.75 -5.69 1.45
CA ALA A 404 -21.72 -6.07 2.41
C ALA A 404 -21.85 -7.53 2.86
N ALA A 405 -23.07 -8.05 3.03
CA ALA A 405 -23.31 -9.46 3.31
C ALA A 405 -22.88 -10.36 2.13
N PHE A 406 -23.12 -9.93 0.89
CA PHE A 406 -22.59 -10.63 -0.29
C PHE A 406 -21.06 -10.65 -0.28
N VAL A 407 -20.40 -9.52 -0.08
CA VAL A 407 -18.93 -9.43 0.01
C VAL A 407 -18.38 -10.33 1.11
N GLU A 408 -19.00 -10.32 2.29
CA GLU A 408 -18.64 -11.19 3.41
C GLU A 408 -18.73 -12.68 3.02
N SER A 409 -19.74 -13.08 2.24
CA SER A 409 -19.89 -14.48 1.81
C SER A 409 -18.79 -15.00 0.86
N ARG A 410 -17.97 -14.12 0.26
CA ARG A 410 -16.94 -14.51 -0.73
C ARG A 410 -15.57 -14.82 -0.14
N GLY A 411 -15.29 -14.43 1.11
CA GLY A 411 -13.93 -14.60 1.67
C GLY A 411 -12.89 -13.71 0.99
N MET A 412 -11.63 -14.14 1.07
CA MET A 412 -10.49 -13.49 0.38
C MET A 412 -10.44 -13.89 -1.10
N ALA A 413 -11.54 -13.84 -1.85
CA ALA A 413 -11.60 -14.20 -3.28
C ALA A 413 -10.97 -13.13 -4.20
N CYS A 414 -9.97 -12.39 -3.71
CA CYS A 414 -9.19 -11.39 -4.43
C CYS A 414 -7.70 -11.60 -4.16
N SER A 415 -6.85 -10.94 -4.94
CA SER A 415 -5.40 -10.95 -4.74
C SER A 415 -5.00 -10.15 -3.50
N VAL A 416 -3.69 -10.13 -3.24
CA VAL A 416 -3.11 -9.28 -2.20
C VAL A 416 -3.33 -7.78 -2.51
N TYR A 417 -3.33 -7.36 -3.79
CA TYR A 417 -3.69 -6.01 -4.20
C TYR A 417 -5.17 -5.71 -3.93
N GLY A 418 -6.08 -6.61 -4.33
CA GLY A 418 -7.52 -6.47 -4.09
C GLY A 418 -7.88 -6.40 -2.60
N ALA A 419 -7.07 -7.02 -1.74
CA ALA A 419 -7.31 -7.07 -0.30
C ALA A 419 -7.36 -5.68 0.36
N GLN A 420 -6.64 -4.67 -0.16
CA GLN A 420 -6.77 -3.28 0.31
C GLN A 420 -8.24 -2.82 0.27
N TYR A 421 -8.88 -3.01 -0.88
CA TYR A 421 -10.23 -2.52 -1.14
C TYR A 421 -11.29 -3.39 -0.46
N LEU A 422 -11.06 -4.70 -0.37
CA LEU A 422 -11.89 -5.60 0.43
C LEU A 422 -11.95 -5.18 1.90
N LEU A 423 -10.78 -4.96 2.51
CA LEU A 423 -10.70 -4.57 3.92
C LEU A 423 -11.31 -3.18 4.15
N ASP A 424 -11.05 -2.22 3.27
CA ASP A 424 -11.71 -0.91 3.34
C ASP A 424 -13.24 -1.04 3.23
N ALA A 425 -13.76 -1.84 2.29
CA ALA A 425 -15.19 -2.09 2.13
C ALA A 425 -15.83 -2.67 3.39
N LEU A 426 -15.20 -3.69 3.99
CA LEU A 426 -15.71 -4.35 5.19
C LEU A 426 -15.72 -3.41 6.42
N TYR A 427 -14.60 -2.72 6.69
CA TYR A 427 -14.51 -1.79 7.82
C TYR A 427 -15.38 -0.54 7.65
N LEU A 428 -15.61 -0.06 6.42
CA LEU A 428 -16.53 1.06 6.18
C LEU A 428 -18.00 0.67 6.41
N ASN A 429 -18.32 -0.63 6.36
CA ASN A 429 -19.68 -1.14 6.46
C ASN A 429 -19.91 -2.00 7.72
N GLY A 430 -19.13 -1.75 8.79
CA GLY A 430 -19.35 -2.33 10.12
C GLY A 430 -19.05 -3.83 10.22
N LYS A 431 -18.24 -4.39 9.30
CA LYS A 431 -17.85 -5.80 9.27
C LYS A 431 -16.45 -6.02 9.86
N SER A 432 -16.15 -5.37 10.98
CA SER A 432 -14.83 -5.36 11.61
C SER A 432 -14.38 -6.74 12.10
N ASP A 433 -15.26 -7.54 12.70
CA ASP A 433 -14.96 -8.92 13.14
C ASP A 433 -14.48 -9.77 11.96
N TYR A 434 -15.22 -9.72 10.86
CA TYR A 434 -14.90 -10.48 9.65
C TYR A 434 -13.61 -9.99 8.99
N ALA A 435 -13.43 -8.68 8.83
CA ALA A 435 -12.21 -8.10 8.28
C ALA A 435 -10.97 -8.45 9.10
N LEU A 436 -11.08 -8.43 10.43
CA LEU A 436 -10.01 -8.88 11.33
C LEU A 436 -9.73 -10.38 11.17
N GLY A 437 -10.77 -11.19 11.03
CA GLY A 437 -10.64 -12.63 10.74
C GLY A 437 -9.89 -12.89 9.42
N LEU A 438 -10.16 -12.11 8.37
CA LEU A 438 -9.43 -12.19 7.11
C LEU A 438 -7.95 -11.79 7.25
N MET A 439 -7.64 -10.70 7.98
CA MET A 439 -6.25 -10.29 8.22
C MET A 439 -5.48 -11.34 9.01
N THR A 440 -6.11 -11.93 10.03
CA THR A 440 -5.46 -12.90 10.94
C THR A 440 -5.58 -14.35 10.47
N ASN A 441 -6.13 -14.58 9.29
CA ASN A 441 -6.24 -15.89 8.67
C ASN A 441 -4.86 -16.54 8.49
N ARG A 442 -4.72 -17.78 8.96
CA ARG A 442 -3.51 -18.59 8.82
C ARG A 442 -3.54 -19.56 7.63
N GLY A 443 -4.62 -19.55 6.85
CA GLY A 443 -4.73 -20.31 5.60
C GLY A 443 -3.85 -19.74 4.47
N PRO A 444 -3.83 -20.40 3.30
CA PRO A 444 -2.93 -20.07 2.17
C PRO A 444 -3.19 -18.70 1.53
N ARG A 445 -4.32 -18.04 1.85
CA ARG A 445 -4.68 -16.68 1.43
C ARG A 445 -4.70 -15.77 2.65
N GLY A 446 -3.57 -15.70 3.35
CA GLY A 446 -3.40 -14.93 4.56
C GLY A 446 -1.95 -14.52 4.76
N TRP A 447 -1.72 -13.37 5.40
CA TRP A 447 -0.37 -12.85 5.61
C TRP A 447 0.49 -13.73 6.52
N TRP A 448 -0.14 -14.45 7.46
CA TRP A 448 0.58 -15.39 8.31
C TRP A 448 1.24 -16.51 7.49
N HIS A 449 0.62 -16.94 6.37
CA HIS A 449 1.24 -17.91 5.47
C HIS A 449 2.56 -17.42 4.88
N MET A 450 2.69 -16.10 4.61
CA MET A 450 3.95 -15.50 4.14
C MET A 450 5.04 -15.62 5.23
N ILE A 451 4.66 -15.40 6.49
CA ILE A 451 5.56 -15.49 7.65
C ILE A 451 5.99 -16.94 7.89
N GLU A 452 5.05 -17.89 7.90
CA GLU A 452 5.34 -19.33 8.08
C GLU A 452 6.20 -19.90 6.95
N SER A 453 6.07 -19.35 5.74
CA SER A 453 6.92 -19.70 4.60
C SER A 453 8.37 -19.19 4.74
N GLY A 454 8.66 -18.39 5.77
CA GLY A 454 9.97 -17.85 6.11
C GLY A 454 10.26 -16.46 5.54
N SER A 455 9.27 -15.80 4.94
CA SER A 455 9.41 -14.44 4.43
C SER A 455 9.38 -13.41 5.55
N THR A 456 10.17 -12.35 5.38
CA THR A 456 10.13 -11.17 6.26
C THR A 456 9.63 -9.92 5.55
N MET A 457 9.19 -10.06 4.30
CA MET A 457 8.51 -9.03 3.52
C MET A 457 7.22 -9.61 2.90
N THR A 458 6.26 -8.74 2.56
CA THR A 458 5.02 -9.17 1.91
C THR A 458 5.23 -9.56 0.44
N TRP A 459 4.37 -10.44 -0.07
CA TRP A 459 4.51 -11.03 -1.39
C TRP A 459 3.70 -10.30 -2.47
N GLU A 460 4.07 -10.54 -3.74
CA GLU A 460 3.34 -10.06 -4.91
C GLU A 460 1.99 -10.76 -5.10
N ALA A 461 1.89 -12.04 -4.72
CA ALA A 461 0.67 -12.84 -4.80
C ALA A 461 0.58 -13.77 -3.58
N TRP A 462 -0.60 -14.35 -3.33
CA TRP A 462 -0.81 -15.25 -2.18
C TRP A 462 0.10 -16.48 -2.22
N ASN A 463 0.39 -17.01 -3.40
CA ASN A 463 1.25 -18.18 -3.59
C ASN A 463 1.70 -18.36 -5.06
N ALA A 464 2.65 -19.28 -5.27
CA ALA A 464 3.22 -19.57 -6.59
C ALA A 464 2.24 -20.26 -7.56
N GLN A 465 1.16 -20.88 -7.06
CA GLN A 465 0.12 -21.45 -7.92
C GLN A 465 -0.70 -20.33 -8.57
N ALA A 466 -1.03 -19.27 -7.81
CA ALA A 466 -1.69 -18.08 -8.35
C ALA A 466 -0.77 -17.32 -9.32
N LYS A 467 0.51 -17.16 -8.95
CA LYS A 467 1.50 -16.44 -9.76
C LYS A 467 2.86 -17.16 -9.76
N PRO A 468 3.19 -17.96 -10.78
CA PRO A 468 4.43 -18.74 -10.81
C PRO A 468 5.72 -17.91 -10.75
N ASN A 469 5.69 -16.64 -11.16
CA ASN A 469 6.83 -15.73 -11.17
C ASN A 469 6.76 -14.64 -10.07
N LEU A 470 6.08 -14.90 -8.94
CA LEU A 470 5.92 -13.92 -7.86
C LEU A 470 7.25 -13.48 -7.22
N THR A 471 7.27 -12.30 -6.59
CA THR A 471 8.32 -11.85 -5.67
C THR A 471 7.89 -11.94 -4.20
N TRP A 472 8.86 -12.03 -3.28
CA TRP A 472 8.66 -12.00 -1.82
C TRP A 472 8.91 -10.62 -1.19
N ASN A 473 9.05 -9.59 -2.02
CA ASN A 473 9.46 -8.24 -1.64
C ASN A 473 8.58 -7.18 -2.33
N HIS A 474 7.26 -7.30 -2.15
CA HIS A 474 6.27 -6.50 -2.89
C HIS A 474 5.43 -5.62 -1.96
N ALA A 475 5.45 -4.31 -2.19
CA ALA A 475 4.89 -3.33 -1.25
C ALA A 475 3.36 -3.28 -1.23
N TRP A 476 2.67 -3.59 -2.35
CA TRP A 476 1.20 -3.68 -2.33
C TRP A 476 0.68 -4.74 -1.36
N GLY A 477 1.56 -5.65 -0.93
CA GLY A 477 1.21 -6.72 -0.03
C GLY A 477 1.02 -6.22 1.41
N ALA A 478 1.43 -5.00 1.70
CA ALA A 478 1.42 -4.41 3.03
C ALA A 478 0.12 -3.69 3.39
N ALA A 479 -1.00 -3.94 2.69
CA ALA A 479 -2.30 -3.35 2.99
C ALA A 479 -2.70 -3.37 4.49
N PRO A 480 -2.42 -4.42 5.30
CA PRO A 480 -2.73 -4.39 6.73
C PRO A 480 -2.10 -3.22 7.49
N ALA A 481 -0.96 -2.68 7.06
CA ALA A 481 -0.34 -1.52 7.70
C ALA A 481 -1.30 -0.34 7.83
N ASN A 482 -1.86 0.11 6.71
CA ASN A 482 -2.75 1.27 6.70
C ASN A 482 -4.15 0.93 7.23
N ILE A 483 -4.62 -0.31 7.05
CA ILE A 483 -5.90 -0.77 7.62
C ILE A 483 -5.84 -0.77 9.16
N ILE A 484 -4.74 -1.22 9.76
CA ILE A 484 -4.57 -1.18 11.22
C ILE A 484 -4.62 0.26 11.74
N ALA A 485 -3.88 1.19 11.11
CA ALA A 485 -3.89 2.59 11.54
C ALA A 485 -5.27 3.27 11.33
N ARG A 486 -5.84 3.15 10.12
CA ARG A 486 -7.04 3.89 9.71
C ARG A 486 -8.35 3.28 10.21
N ARG A 487 -8.40 1.96 10.39
CA ARG A 487 -9.63 1.21 10.65
C ARG A 487 -9.63 0.55 12.02
N VAL A 488 -8.60 -0.22 12.37
CA VAL A 488 -8.52 -0.91 13.67
C VAL A 488 -8.34 0.11 14.80
N LEU A 489 -7.27 0.90 14.77
CA LEU A 489 -7.07 2.05 15.67
C LEU A 489 -8.04 3.20 15.33
N GLY A 490 -8.47 3.27 14.07
CA GLY A 490 -9.55 4.16 13.66
C GLY A 490 -9.15 5.62 13.45
N VAL A 491 -7.86 5.94 13.33
CA VAL A 491 -7.34 7.31 13.25
C VAL A 491 -7.28 7.76 11.79
N ARG A 492 -8.03 8.81 11.45
CA ARG A 492 -8.12 9.38 10.10
C ARG A 492 -8.27 10.90 10.16
N PRO A 493 -7.84 11.67 9.16
CA PRO A 493 -8.16 13.09 9.08
C PRO A 493 -9.66 13.27 8.79
N LEU A 494 -10.35 14.14 9.54
CA LEU A 494 -11.64 14.74 9.13
C LEU A 494 -11.41 16.03 8.36
N GLN A 495 -10.33 16.73 8.69
CA GLN A 495 -9.80 17.84 7.94
C GLN A 495 -8.36 17.51 7.51
N PRO A 496 -7.95 17.95 6.30
CA PRO A 496 -6.58 17.79 5.82
C PRO A 496 -5.55 18.24 6.86
N GLY A 497 -4.47 17.46 7.02
CA GLY A 497 -3.39 17.76 7.98
C GLY A 497 -3.75 17.49 9.45
N TYR A 498 -4.84 16.76 9.71
CA TYR A 498 -5.25 16.33 11.05
C TYR A 498 -5.64 17.46 12.01
N ALA A 499 -5.99 18.65 11.52
CA ALA A 499 -6.52 19.74 12.37
C ALA A 499 -7.81 19.32 13.12
N ARG A 500 -8.65 18.52 12.45
CA ARG A 500 -9.74 17.75 13.08
C ARG A 500 -9.56 16.28 12.74
N ILE A 501 -9.57 15.44 13.76
CA ILE A 501 -9.23 14.01 13.67
C ILE A 501 -10.49 13.18 13.90
N LEU A 502 -10.72 12.16 13.07
CA LEU A 502 -11.63 11.08 13.39
C LEU A 502 -10.87 10.02 14.18
N ILE A 503 -11.36 9.70 15.37
CA ILE A 503 -10.89 8.56 16.16
C ILE A 503 -12.06 7.61 16.31
N ALA A 504 -12.14 6.60 15.45
CA ALA A 504 -13.25 5.65 15.40
C ALA A 504 -12.71 4.22 15.43
N PRO A 505 -12.24 3.74 16.61
CA PRO A 505 -11.61 2.44 16.71
C PRO A 505 -12.60 1.31 16.37
N GLN A 506 -12.14 0.33 15.61
CA GLN A 506 -12.94 -0.83 15.21
C GLN A 506 -12.21 -2.12 15.62
N PRO A 507 -12.25 -2.50 16.92
CA PRO A 507 -11.43 -3.57 17.47
C PRO A 507 -11.78 -4.96 16.93
N GLY A 508 -12.98 -5.15 16.38
CA GLY A 508 -13.47 -6.46 16.01
C GLY A 508 -13.51 -7.38 17.24
N THR A 509 -12.93 -8.57 17.12
CA THR A 509 -12.82 -9.57 18.20
C THR A 509 -11.62 -9.38 19.14
N LEU A 510 -10.85 -8.29 19.01
CA LEU A 510 -9.76 -8.01 19.94
C LEU A 510 -10.28 -7.73 21.36
N LEU A 511 -9.52 -8.19 22.37
CA LEU A 511 -9.78 -7.88 23.79
C LEU A 511 -9.16 -6.55 24.20
N TRP A 512 -8.00 -6.24 23.62
CA TRP A 512 -7.33 -4.96 23.78
C TRP A 512 -6.48 -4.65 22.54
N MET A 513 -6.26 -3.35 22.31
CA MET A 513 -5.35 -2.84 21.31
C MET A 513 -4.77 -1.52 21.76
N LYS A 514 -3.49 -1.29 21.45
CA LYS A 514 -2.81 -0.04 21.70
C LYS A 514 -1.98 0.34 20.48
N GLY A 515 -2.05 1.60 20.10
CA GLY A 515 -1.26 2.09 18.99
C GLY A 515 -0.97 3.57 19.02
N LYS A 516 0.02 3.93 18.21
CA LYS A 516 0.50 5.28 17.94
C LYS A 516 0.44 5.49 16.43
N VAL A 517 -0.31 6.49 16.01
CA VAL A 517 -0.46 6.87 14.59
C VAL A 517 0.19 8.24 14.38
N PRO A 518 1.20 8.36 13.48
CA PRO A 518 1.85 9.64 13.22
C PRO A 518 0.91 10.61 12.49
N THR A 519 0.98 11.89 12.86
CA THR A 519 0.30 12.99 12.15
C THR A 519 1.24 14.20 12.08
N PRO A 520 0.99 15.21 11.20
CA PRO A 520 1.82 16.40 11.13
C PRO A 520 1.84 17.24 12.42
N LEU A 521 0.82 17.12 13.26
CA LEU A 521 0.69 17.85 14.53
C LEU A 521 1.29 17.07 15.73
N GLY A 522 1.82 15.87 15.48
CA GLY A 522 2.24 14.93 16.51
C GLY A 522 1.42 13.64 16.50
N PRO A 523 1.84 12.60 17.22
CA PRO A 523 1.14 11.31 17.20
C PRO A 523 -0.24 11.38 17.88
N VAL A 524 -1.18 10.59 17.38
CA VAL A 524 -2.40 10.22 18.10
C VAL A 524 -2.16 8.88 18.80
N LEU A 525 -2.40 8.81 20.11
CA LEU A 525 -2.37 7.54 20.84
C LEU A 525 -3.79 7.02 21.05
N VAL A 526 -3.97 5.73 20.81
CA VAL A 526 -5.22 5.00 21.09
C VAL A 526 -4.88 3.78 21.92
N ASP A 527 -5.49 3.65 23.08
CA ASP A 527 -5.34 2.51 23.99
C ASP A 527 -6.75 2.07 24.40
N TRP A 528 -7.22 0.99 23.81
CA TRP A 528 -8.57 0.47 23.95
C TRP A 528 -8.54 -0.94 24.57
N SER A 529 -9.47 -1.20 25.48
CA SER A 529 -9.72 -2.54 26.03
C SER A 529 -11.21 -2.72 26.33
N ALA A 530 -11.68 -3.95 26.23
CA ALA A 530 -12.99 -4.35 26.71
C ALA A 530 -12.85 -5.56 27.63
N ASP A 531 -13.07 -5.34 28.92
CA ASP A 531 -13.16 -6.38 29.93
C ASP A 531 -14.54 -6.37 30.62
N ALA A 532 -14.59 -6.20 31.95
CA ALA A 532 -15.81 -5.84 32.66
C ALA A 532 -16.30 -4.41 32.33
N GLU A 533 -15.40 -3.55 31.87
CA GLU A 533 -15.65 -2.18 31.43
C GLU A 533 -14.97 -1.95 30.07
N THR A 534 -15.62 -1.21 29.17
CA THR A 534 -14.92 -0.74 27.96
C THR A 534 -14.16 0.53 28.31
N ARG A 535 -12.85 0.54 28.07
CA ARG A 535 -11.96 1.68 28.31
C ARG A 535 -11.27 2.12 27.04
N LEU A 536 -11.22 3.42 26.83
CA LEU A 536 -10.57 4.05 25.69
C LEU A 536 -9.79 5.26 26.18
N LYS A 537 -8.46 5.12 26.25
CA LYS A 537 -7.55 6.23 26.49
C LYS A 537 -7.07 6.78 25.14
N ILE A 538 -7.18 8.09 24.97
CA ILE A 538 -6.84 8.80 23.75
C ILE A 538 -5.84 9.91 24.10
N GLU A 539 -4.82 10.09 23.28
CA GLU A 539 -3.98 11.29 23.29
C GLU A 539 -4.14 12.03 21.97
N VAL A 540 -4.70 13.24 22.03
CA VAL A 540 -4.90 14.13 20.88
C VAL A 540 -3.76 15.16 20.86
N PRO A 541 -3.01 15.31 19.75
CA PRO A 541 -1.88 16.24 19.69
C PRO A 541 -2.30 17.70 19.84
N VAL A 542 -1.37 18.53 20.31
CA VAL A 542 -1.58 19.99 20.43
C VAL A 542 -1.90 20.58 19.06
N GLY A 543 -2.89 21.48 19.02
CA GLY A 543 -3.35 22.11 17.77
C GLY A 543 -4.41 21.32 17.01
N ALA A 544 -4.80 20.13 17.49
CA ALA A 544 -5.87 19.33 16.92
C ALA A 544 -7.09 19.22 17.86
N THR A 545 -8.24 18.87 17.27
CA THR A 545 -9.42 18.37 17.99
C THR A 545 -9.85 17.03 17.41
N ALA A 546 -10.56 16.21 18.20
CA ALA A 546 -11.04 14.91 17.75
C ALA A 546 -12.56 14.79 17.81
N ARG A 547 -13.12 14.13 16.79
CA ARG A 547 -14.44 13.49 16.82
C ARG A 547 -14.21 12.01 17.12
N VAL A 548 -14.69 11.56 18.27
CA VAL A 548 -14.51 10.18 18.72
C VAL A 548 -15.80 9.40 18.50
N VAL A 549 -15.72 8.29 17.77
CA VAL A 549 -16.83 7.33 17.63
C VAL A 549 -16.53 6.15 18.54
N LEU A 550 -17.41 5.91 19.51
CA LEU A 550 -17.23 4.82 20.46
C LEU A 550 -17.55 3.47 19.81
N PRO A 551 -16.75 2.42 20.03
CA PRO A 551 -17.02 1.09 19.48
C PRO A 551 -18.38 0.52 19.95
N GLY A 552 -19.06 -0.18 19.04
CA GLY A 552 -20.34 -0.85 19.29
C GLY A 552 -21.50 -0.28 18.44
N ALA A 553 -22.60 -1.03 18.38
CA ALA A 553 -23.80 -0.60 17.68
C ALA A 553 -24.74 0.14 18.65
N ALA A 554 -25.11 1.38 18.33
CA ALA A 554 -25.90 2.18 19.24
C ALA A 554 -27.40 1.89 19.13
N SER A 555 -28.01 1.46 20.25
CA SER A 555 -29.45 1.17 20.36
C SER A 555 -30.21 2.16 21.26
N GLY A 556 -29.52 3.09 21.90
CA GLY A 556 -30.10 4.09 22.81
C GLY A 556 -29.05 4.97 23.48
N PRO A 557 -29.44 5.88 24.38
CA PRO A 557 -28.51 6.73 25.12
C PRO A 557 -27.50 5.91 25.93
N LEU A 558 -26.22 6.30 25.86
CA LEU A 558 -25.14 5.64 26.57
C LEU A 558 -24.63 6.53 27.70
N ARG A 559 -24.50 5.96 28.90
CA ARG A 559 -23.79 6.60 30.01
C ARG A 559 -22.31 6.34 29.86
N VAL A 560 -21.52 7.41 29.77
CA VAL A 560 -20.07 7.35 29.64
C VAL A 560 -19.43 8.21 30.72
N SER A 561 -18.24 7.82 31.17
CA SER A 561 -17.36 8.68 31.96
C SER A 561 -16.27 9.22 31.06
N ILE A 562 -16.09 10.53 30.99
CA ILE A 562 -14.99 11.20 30.28
C ILE A 562 -14.21 11.98 31.33
N ASP A 563 -12.95 11.62 31.55
CA ASP A 563 -12.07 12.28 32.54
C ASP A 563 -12.69 12.38 33.95
N ASN A 564 -13.31 11.27 34.38
CA ASN A 564 -14.04 11.12 35.64
C ASN A 564 -15.33 11.95 35.77
N GLN A 565 -15.82 12.52 34.67
CA GLN A 565 -17.10 13.22 34.62
C GLN A 565 -18.14 12.38 33.88
N ALA A 566 -19.35 12.29 34.43
CA ALA A 566 -20.43 11.50 33.83
C ALA A 566 -21.15 12.29 32.73
N HIS A 567 -21.31 11.66 31.57
CA HIS A 567 -22.05 12.20 30.42
C HIS A 567 -23.10 11.19 29.93
N ILE A 568 -24.12 11.68 29.25
CA ILE A 568 -25.06 10.87 28.49
C ILE A 568 -24.89 11.24 27.02
N ILE A 569 -24.56 10.25 26.18
CA ILE A 569 -24.43 10.41 24.73
C ILE A 569 -25.65 9.78 24.07
N THR A 570 -26.45 10.61 23.42
CA THR A 570 -27.53 10.15 22.55
C THR A 570 -26.94 9.79 21.18
N PRO A 571 -27.27 8.62 20.61
CA PRO A 571 -26.69 8.23 19.33
C PRO A 571 -27.14 9.12 18.17
N VAL A 572 -26.22 9.34 17.24
CA VAL A 572 -26.43 10.07 15.98
C VAL A 572 -26.03 9.12 14.86
N GLU A 573 -26.92 8.92 13.89
CA GLU A 573 -26.68 8.03 12.74
C GLU A 573 -26.25 6.60 13.16
N GLY A 574 -26.81 6.09 14.25
CA GLY A 574 -26.52 4.74 14.77
C GLY A 574 -25.19 4.60 15.53
N ALA A 575 -24.52 5.70 15.86
CA ALA A 575 -23.26 5.71 16.59
C ALA A 575 -23.27 6.63 17.82
N TRP A 576 -22.50 6.28 18.85
CA TRP A 576 -22.22 7.18 19.97
C TRP A 576 -20.99 8.02 19.66
N ILE A 577 -21.16 9.34 19.69
CA ILE A 577 -20.15 10.28 19.19
C ILE A 577 -19.84 11.32 20.27
N ILE A 578 -18.55 11.52 20.52
CA ILE A 578 -18.00 12.65 21.28
C ILE A 578 -17.46 13.64 20.25
N GLU A 579 -18.06 14.83 20.19
CA GLU A 579 -17.61 15.89 19.30
C GLU A 579 -16.60 16.81 20.00
N ASN A 580 -15.66 17.35 19.22
CA ASN A 580 -14.72 18.40 19.64
C ASN A 580 -13.92 18.07 20.91
N LEU A 581 -13.50 16.81 21.07
CA LEU A 581 -12.57 16.43 22.14
C LEU A 581 -11.26 17.21 21.93
N PRO A 582 -10.79 18.02 22.90
CA PRO A 582 -9.65 18.90 22.71
C PRO A 582 -8.33 18.13 22.66
N SER A 583 -7.22 18.83 22.40
CA SER A 583 -5.88 18.29 22.58
C SER A 583 -5.63 17.90 24.05
N GLY A 584 -4.94 16.79 24.27
CA GLY A 584 -4.65 16.28 25.61
C GLY A 584 -4.83 14.77 25.73
N THR A 585 -4.62 14.25 26.94
CA THR A 585 -4.92 12.87 27.29
C THR A 585 -6.32 12.80 27.88
N HIS A 586 -7.15 11.93 27.30
CA HIS A 586 -8.53 11.71 27.73
C HIS A 586 -8.76 10.24 28.03
N LEU A 587 -9.49 9.96 29.12
CA LEU A 587 -9.95 8.62 29.47
C LEU A 587 -11.47 8.55 29.33
N VAL A 588 -11.93 7.75 28.38
CA VAL A 588 -13.34 7.41 28.20
C VAL A 588 -13.59 6.02 28.76
N SER A 589 -14.60 5.88 29.61
CA SER A 589 -15.00 4.58 30.14
C SER A 589 -16.51 4.35 30.07
N ILE A 590 -16.89 3.11 29.75
CA ILE A 590 -18.26 2.68 29.57
C ILE A 590 -18.48 1.48 30.49
N LYS A 591 -19.21 1.69 31.58
CA LYS A 591 -19.60 0.60 32.47
C LYS A 591 -20.66 -0.25 31.79
N THR A 592 -20.40 -1.54 31.65
CA THR A 592 -21.38 -2.52 31.18
C THR A 592 -22.60 -2.43 32.08
N GLN A 593 -23.72 -1.90 31.57
CA GLN A 593 -24.97 -2.01 32.30
C GLN A 593 -25.35 -3.49 32.27
N THR A 594 -25.26 -4.18 33.40
CA THR A 594 -26.18 -5.29 33.67
C THR A 594 -27.57 -4.74 33.42
N LEU A 595 -28.15 -5.08 32.26
CA LEU A 595 -29.58 -4.94 32.01
C LEU A 595 -30.27 -5.64 33.19
N ARG A 596 -30.87 -4.84 34.07
CA ARG A 596 -31.81 -5.34 35.07
C ARG A 596 -33.20 -5.27 34.49
#